data_AF-A0A545VBX3-F1
#
_entry.id   AF-A0A545VBX3-F1
#
_cell.length_a   1.000
_cell.length_b   1.000
_cell.length_c   1.000
_cell.angle_alpha   90.00
_cell.angle_beta   90.00
_cell.angle_gamma   90.00
#
_symmetry.space_group_name_H-M   'P 1'
#
loop_
_entity.id
_entity.type
_entity.pdbx_description
1 polymer ?
#
loop_
_entity_poly.entity_id
_entity_poly.type
_entity_poly.pdbx_seq_one_letter_code
_entity_poly.pdbx_strand_id
1 'polypeptide(L)'
;MSAQPSAEAPSSPHTVSFMVLPAEVRIQIYSYLLHLPPISATAGGPPDDDAESRVSAGILRASRLIHAEAAPVLYGGNTFVAHPSLLADFPRLRPWYGPVCAAAVLPRIRRFHLTLRLDCDLPFDRRRAAAAFSGAEELHVRVVRTAFLGAGKDNLGTLEDVRGVQRLTIAGSTTGFESYVDWLARLMQSPSGTKALPLAPVGDDTAAQAIAMT
;
A
#
# COMPACT_ATOMS: atom_id res chain seq x y z
N MET A 1 38.78 -65.13 -22.91
CA MET A 1 37.74 -64.45 -23.71
C MET A 1 36.42 -64.64 -22.97
N SER A 2 35.66 -63.66 -22.51
CA SER A 2 35.86 -62.25 -22.17
C SER A 2 34.75 -61.97 -21.14
N ALA A 3 35.08 -61.36 -20.01
CA ALA A 3 34.08 -60.95 -19.03
C ALA A 3 33.28 -59.78 -19.60
N GLN A 4 31.96 -59.93 -19.74
CA GLN A 4 31.08 -58.82 -20.11
C GLN A 4 31.06 -57.80 -18.96
N PRO A 5 31.28 -56.50 -19.22
CA PRO A 5 30.97 -55.48 -18.23
C PRO A 5 29.45 -55.40 -18.07
N SER A 6 28.98 -55.58 -16.84
CA SER A 6 27.59 -55.35 -16.46
C SER A 6 27.21 -53.91 -16.81
N ALA A 7 26.23 -53.75 -17.69
CA ALA A 7 25.67 -52.46 -18.05
C ALA A 7 25.12 -51.76 -16.80
N GLU A 8 25.72 -50.63 -16.47
CA GLU A 8 25.29 -49.72 -15.42
C GLU A 8 23.88 -49.20 -15.77
N ALA A 9 22.91 -49.44 -14.88
CA ALA A 9 21.53 -49.01 -15.10
C ALA A 9 21.46 -47.47 -15.17
N PRO A 10 20.64 -46.88 -16.05
CA PRO A 10 20.50 -45.44 -16.13
C PRO A 10 19.95 -44.89 -14.81
N SER A 11 20.68 -43.96 -14.19
CA SER A 11 20.23 -43.21 -13.02
C SER A 11 18.92 -42.51 -13.35
N SER A 12 17.85 -42.86 -12.63
CA SER A 12 16.54 -42.23 -12.80
C SER A 12 16.66 -40.71 -12.58
N PRO A 13 16.07 -39.86 -13.43
CA PRO A 13 16.14 -38.41 -13.25
C PRO A 13 15.52 -38.05 -11.90
N HIS A 14 16.33 -37.46 -11.01
CA HIS A 14 15.85 -36.92 -9.75
C HIS A 14 14.81 -35.85 -10.05
N THR A 15 13.54 -36.21 -9.90
CA THR A 15 12.43 -35.29 -10.11
C THR A 15 12.37 -34.38 -8.89
N VAL A 16 13.02 -33.23 -8.97
CA VAL A 16 12.97 -32.22 -7.93
C VAL A 16 11.56 -31.61 -7.95
N SER A 17 10.78 -31.86 -6.90
CA SER A 17 9.47 -31.26 -6.72
C SER A 17 9.58 -30.01 -5.84
N PHE A 18 8.85 -28.96 -6.19
CA PHE A 18 8.76 -27.72 -5.42
C PHE A 18 8.39 -27.96 -3.94
N MET A 19 7.61 -29.01 -3.66
CA MET A 19 7.16 -29.33 -2.30
C MET A 19 8.25 -29.96 -1.42
N VAL A 20 9.38 -30.40 -2.01
CA VAL A 20 10.53 -30.91 -1.26
C VAL A 20 11.32 -29.77 -0.60
N LEU A 21 11.19 -28.55 -1.12
CA LEU A 21 11.85 -27.37 -0.56
C LEU A 21 11.30 -27.06 0.84
N PRO A 22 12.13 -26.62 1.81
CA PRO A 22 11.66 -26.08 3.08
C PRO A 22 10.67 -24.91 2.90
N ALA A 23 9.79 -24.69 3.89
CA ALA A 23 8.74 -23.68 3.82
C ALA A 23 9.30 -22.27 3.62
N GLU A 24 10.43 -21.97 4.26
CA GLU A 24 11.13 -20.69 4.19
C GLU A 24 11.55 -20.37 2.75
N VAL A 25 12.11 -21.37 2.06
CA VAL A 25 12.53 -21.25 0.66
C VAL A 25 11.31 -21.06 -0.25
N ARG A 26 10.20 -21.77 0.01
CA ARG A 26 8.95 -21.58 -0.74
C ARG A 26 8.41 -20.16 -0.55
N ILE A 27 8.40 -19.63 0.67
CA ILE A 27 7.97 -18.25 0.97
C ILE A 27 8.85 -17.22 0.26
N GLN A 28 10.17 -17.45 0.22
CA GLN A 28 11.08 -16.59 -0.52
C GLN A 28 10.78 -16.61 -2.03
N ILE A 29 10.51 -17.80 -2.60
CA ILE A 29 10.09 -17.93 -4.01
C ILE A 29 8.77 -17.17 -4.26
N TYR A 30 7.77 -17.32 -3.38
CA TYR A 30 6.51 -16.57 -3.50
C TYR A 30 6.75 -15.07 -3.45
N SER A 31 7.72 -14.60 -2.64
CA SER A 31 8.06 -13.18 -2.55
C SER A 31 8.58 -12.63 -3.87
N TYR A 32 9.40 -13.38 -4.61
CA TYR A 32 9.84 -12.98 -5.95
C TYR A 32 8.72 -12.98 -6.99
N LEU A 33 7.70 -13.84 -6.83
CA LEU A 33 6.61 -13.98 -7.79
C LEU A 33 5.43 -13.04 -7.54
N LEU A 34 5.23 -12.63 -6.28
CA LEU A 34 4.00 -11.99 -5.82
C LEU A 34 4.22 -10.61 -5.21
N HIS A 35 5.45 -10.20 -4.90
CA HIS A 35 5.71 -8.82 -4.48
C HIS A 35 6.00 -7.93 -5.68
N LEU A 36 5.39 -6.76 -5.66
CA LEU A 36 5.72 -5.66 -6.53
C LEU A 36 6.55 -4.63 -5.77
N PRO A 37 7.40 -3.87 -6.47
CA PRO A 37 8.08 -2.73 -5.87
C PRO A 37 7.04 -1.77 -5.25
N PRO A 38 7.36 -1.03 -4.18
CA PRO A 38 6.45 -0.04 -3.63
C PRO A 38 5.99 0.97 -4.68
N ILE A 39 4.77 1.50 -4.53
CA ILE A 39 4.26 2.54 -5.44
C ILE A 39 5.05 3.81 -5.16
N SER A 40 6.06 4.11 -5.98
CA SER A 40 6.88 5.31 -5.85
C SER A 40 5.98 6.55 -5.89
N ALA A 41 6.07 7.38 -4.85
CA ALA A 41 5.33 8.64 -4.71
C ALA A 41 5.59 9.62 -5.88
N THR A 42 6.66 9.40 -6.63
CA THR A 42 7.15 10.18 -7.77
C THR A 42 6.69 9.65 -9.13
N ALA A 43 5.79 8.67 -9.20
CA ALA A 43 5.31 8.10 -10.47
C ALA A 43 4.64 9.18 -11.35
N GLY A 44 5.47 9.77 -12.20
CA GLY A 44 5.22 10.48 -13.44
C GLY A 44 6.20 10.00 -14.53
N GLY A 45 6.82 8.83 -14.33
CA GLY A 45 7.60 8.15 -15.35
C GLY A 45 6.68 7.44 -16.37
N PRO A 46 7.16 7.20 -17.60
CA PRO A 46 6.38 6.60 -18.65
C PRO A 46 5.88 5.18 -18.28
N PRO A 47 4.70 4.78 -18.76
CA PRO A 47 4.02 3.51 -18.40
C PRO A 47 4.68 2.24 -18.97
N ASP A 48 5.80 2.36 -19.70
CA ASP A 48 6.36 1.24 -20.48
C ASP A 48 7.27 0.31 -19.66
N ASP A 49 7.88 0.77 -18.56
CA ASP A 49 8.65 -0.10 -17.63
C ASP A 49 7.74 -0.91 -16.66
N ASP A 50 6.47 -0.52 -16.53
CA ASP A 50 5.51 -1.17 -15.63
C ASP A 50 5.03 -2.55 -16.13
N ALA A 51 5.29 -2.88 -17.40
CA ALA A 51 4.93 -4.15 -18.02
C ALA A 51 5.66 -5.35 -17.39
N GLU A 52 6.87 -5.12 -16.85
CA GLU A 52 7.70 -6.17 -16.22
C GLU A 52 7.26 -6.50 -14.79
N SER A 53 6.54 -5.60 -14.13
CA SER A 53 6.10 -5.75 -12.73
C SER A 53 4.74 -6.42 -12.61
N ARG A 54 4.57 -7.60 -13.21
CA ARG A 54 3.34 -8.41 -13.10
C ARG A 54 3.50 -9.52 -12.06
N VAL A 55 2.51 -9.63 -11.16
CA VAL A 55 2.45 -10.75 -10.22
C VAL A 55 1.94 -12.03 -10.88
N SER A 56 2.54 -13.16 -10.51
CA SER A 56 2.10 -14.49 -10.95
C SER A 56 1.02 -15.07 -10.04
N ALA A 57 -0.10 -14.35 -9.87
CA ALA A 57 -1.19 -14.74 -8.95
C ALA A 57 -1.86 -16.08 -9.30
N GLY A 58 -1.68 -16.60 -10.51
CA GLY A 58 -2.18 -17.93 -10.91
C GLY A 58 -1.67 -19.07 -10.02
N ILE A 59 -0.49 -18.91 -9.40
CA ILE A 59 0.10 -19.90 -8.49
C ILE A 59 -0.81 -20.22 -7.29
N LEU A 60 -1.62 -19.26 -6.84
CA LEU A 60 -2.59 -19.41 -5.74
C LEU A 60 -3.67 -20.46 -6.04
N ARG A 61 -3.83 -20.86 -7.31
CA ARG A 61 -4.80 -21.87 -7.75
C ARG A 61 -4.20 -23.27 -7.87
N ALA A 62 -2.88 -23.42 -7.76
CA ALA A 62 -2.20 -24.69 -8.02
C ALA A 62 -2.41 -25.72 -6.89
N SER A 63 -2.41 -25.29 -5.62
CA SER A 63 -2.58 -26.17 -4.46
C SER A 63 -3.12 -25.41 -3.25
N ARG A 64 -3.85 -26.10 -2.37
CA ARG A 64 -4.34 -25.53 -1.09
C ARG A 64 -3.18 -25.12 -0.17
N LEU A 65 -2.08 -25.88 -0.17
CA LEU A 65 -0.90 -25.54 0.63
C LEU A 65 -0.24 -24.25 0.09
N ILE A 66 -0.01 -24.19 -1.22
CA ILE A 66 0.52 -23.00 -1.89
C ILE A 66 -0.38 -21.80 -1.63
N HIS A 67 -1.71 -21.99 -1.73
CA HIS A 67 -2.66 -20.93 -1.44
C HIS A 67 -2.50 -20.39 -0.01
N ALA A 68 -2.41 -21.27 0.98
CA ALA A 68 -2.27 -20.90 2.38
C ALA A 68 -0.98 -20.12 2.66
N GLU A 69 0.13 -20.51 2.03
CA GLU A 69 1.44 -19.88 2.20
C GLU A 69 1.59 -18.57 1.40
N ALA A 70 1.10 -18.55 0.15
CA ALA A 70 1.32 -17.46 -0.79
C ALA A 70 0.28 -16.34 -0.70
N ALA A 71 -0.95 -16.63 -0.25
CA ALA A 71 -1.98 -15.59 -0.11
C ALA A 71 -1.60 -14.48 0.89
N PRO A 72 -1.04 -14.77 2.08
CA PRO A 72 -0.51 -13.74 2.98
C PRO A 72 0.59 -12.89 2.32
N VAL A 73 1.47 -13.51 1.51
CA VAL A 73 2.55 -12.81 0.79
C VAL A 73 1.97 -11.81 -0.21
N LEU A 74 1.02 -12.24 -1.05
CA LEU A 74 0.38 -11.35 -2.03
C LEU A 74 -0.43 -10.23 -1.36
N TYR A 75 -1.34 -10.57 -0.44
CA TYR A 75 -2.31 -9.59 0.07
C TYR A 75 -1.80 -8.77 1.25
N GLY A 76 -0.93 -9.33 2.08
CA GLY A 76 -0.32 -8.62 3.21
C GLY A 76 0.98 -7.90 2.85
N GLY A 77 1.73 -8.42 1.88
CA GLY A 77 3.03 -7.87 1.50
C GLY A 77 2.96 -6.68 0.55
N ASN A 78 1.93 -6.58 -0.29
CA ASN A 78 1.82 -5.54 -1.30
C ASN A 78 1.00 -4.34 -0.85
N THR A 79 1.35 -3.17 -1.38
CA THR A 79 0.55 -1.94 -1.23
C THR A 79 -0.50 -1.86 -2.33
N PHE A 80 -1.78 -1.76 -1.93
CA PHE A 80 -2.92 -1.68 -2.83
C PHE A 80 -3.40 -0.24 -2.99
N VAL A 81 -3.72 0.15 -4.21
CA VAL A 81 -4.39 1.41 -4.52
C VAL A 81 -5.83 1.35 -4.04
N ALA A 82 -6.19 2.25 -3.13
CA ALA A 82 -7.56 2.44 -2.67
C ALA A 82 -8.41 3.06 -3.78
N HIS A 83 -9.67 2.63 -3.90
CA HIS A 83 -10.58 3.23 -4.87
C HIS A 83 -10.98 4.64 -4.42
N PRO A 84 -11.05 5.66 -5.30
CA PRO A 84 -11.36 7.04 -4.91
C PRO A 84 -12.70 7.20 -4.19
N SER A 85 -13.68 6.31 -4.45
CA SER A 85 -15.01 6.39 -3.82
C SER A 85 -15.35 5.25 -2.86
N LEU A 86 -14.66 4.12 -2.99
CA LEU A 86 -14.94 2.88 -2.25
C LEU A 86 -13.80 2.50 -1.31
N LEU A 87 -12.71 3.27 -1.32
CA LEU A 87 -11.59 3.15 -0.40
C LEU A 87 -11.03 1.71 -0.34
N ALA A 88 -11.08 1.08 0.83
CA ALA A 88 -10.58 -0.26 1.10
C ALA A 88 -11.58 -1.39 0.70
N ASP A 89 -12.81 -1.06 0.33
CA ASP A 89 -13.81 -2.07 -0.10
C ASP A 89 -13.53 -2.57 -1.53
N PHE A 90 -12.78 -1.79 -2.31
CA PHE A 90 -12.51 -2.08 -3.72
C PHE A 90 -11.05 -1.83 -4.13
N PRO A 91 -10.07 -2.41 -3.42
CA PRO A 91 -8.66 -2.13 -3.62
C PRO A 91 -8.16 -2.76 -4.91
N ARG A 92 -7.17 -2.12 -5.53
CA ARG A 92 -6.49 -2.61 -6.73
C ARG A 92 -5.00 -2.75 -6.46
N LEU A 93 -4.37 -3.82 -6.94
CA LEU A 93 -2.93 -3.96 -6.78
C LEU A 93 -2.17 -2.89 -7.59
N ARG A 94 -2.62 -2.63 -8.81
CA ARG A 94 -2.16 -1.57 -9.71
C ARG A 94 -3.32 -1.04 -10.56
N PRO A 95 -3.18 0.13 -11.20
CA PRO A 95 -4.23 0.69 -12.08
C PRO A 95 -4.67 -0.27 -13.20
N TRP A 96 -3.75 -1.08 -13.74
CA TRP A 96 -4.01 -2.07 -14.78
C TRP A 96 -4.55 -3.42 -14.27
N TYR A 97 -4.59 -3.64 -12.96
CA TYR A 97 -5.25 -4.82 -12.40
C TYR A 97 -6.73 -4.55 -12.11
N GLY A 98 -7.51 -5.61 -12.23
CA GLY A 98 -8.88 -5.63 -11.73
C GLY A 98 -8.93 -5.41 -10.21
N PRO A 99 -10.05 -4.89 -9.70
CA PRO A 99 -10.29 -4.73 -8.27
C PRO A 99 -10.40 -6.10 -7.57
N VAL A 100 -9.94 -6.16 -6.32
CA VAL A 100 -10.12 -7.32 -5.47
C VAL A 100 -11.49 -7.22 -4.80
N CYS A 101 -12.44 -8.07 -5.20
CA CYS A 101 -13.81 -8.07 -4.66
C CYS A 101 -14.05 -9.18 -3.63
N ALA A 102 -13.09 -10.07 -3.41
CA ALA A 102 -13.27 -11.24 -2.57
C ALA A 102 -13.27 -10.83 -1.08
N ALA A 103 -14.45 -10.85 -0.45
CA ALA A 103 -14.63 -10.43 0.95
C ALA A 103 -13.71 -11.16 1.95
N ALA A 104 -13.39 -12.44 1.71
CA ALA A 104 -12.47 -13.21 2.55
C ALA A 104 -11.01 -12.72 2.50
N VAL A 105 -10.66 -12.00 1.44
CA VAL A 105 -9.30 -11.52 1.17
C VAL A 105 -9.10 -10.09 1.67
N LEU A 106 -10.13 -9.25 1.60
CA LEU A 106 -10.04 -7.83 1.99
C LEU A 106 -9.42 -7.60 3.38
N PRO A 107 -9.74 -8.37 4.44
CA PRO A 107 -9.12 -8.19 5.75
C PRO A 107 -7.62 -8.50 5.81
N ARG A 108 -7.06 -9.14 4.79
CA ARG A 108 -5.62 -9.42 4.68
C ARG A 108 -4.86 -8.25 4.08
N ILE A 109 -5.54 -7.34 3.38
CA ILE A 109 -4.94 -6.16 2.78
C ILE A 109 -4.82 -5.10 3.86
N ARG A 110 -3.58 -4.76 4.23
CA ARG A 110 -3.26 -3.82 5.31
C ARG A 110 -2.40 -2.64 4.86
N ARG A 111 -1.96 -2.64 3.60
CA ARG A 111 -1.07 -1.64 3.02
C ARG A 111 -1.79 -0.95 1.89
N PHE A 112 -1.98 0.36 1.98
CA PHE A 112 -2.81 1.12 1.06
C PHE A 112 -2.10 2.35 0.50
N HIS A 113 -2.42 2.68 -0.74
CA HIS A 113 -2.10 3.94 -1.39
C HIS A 113 -3.40 4.66 -1.73
N LEU A 114 -3.62 5.83 -1.14
CA LEU A 114 -4.78 6.67 -1.35
C LEU A 114 -4.35 7.92 -2.12
N THR A 115 -5.00 8.19 -3.26
CA THR A 115 -4.88 9.48 -3.94
C THR A 115 -6.02 10.38 -3.49
N LEU A 116 -5.68 11.48 -2.81
CA LEU A 116 -6.63 12.46 -2.29
C LEU A 116 -6.55 13.73 -3.13
N ARG A 117 -7.65 14.10 -3.77
CA ARG A 117 -7.79 15.39 -4.46
C ARG A 117 -8.19 16.45 -3.47
N LEU A 118 -7.53 17.62 -3.49
CA LEU A 118 -7.93 18.77 -2.67
C LEU A 118 -9.01 19.64 -3.34
N ASP A 119 -9.11 19.57 -4.66
CA ASP A 119 -9.86 20.48 -5.52
C ASP A 119 -11.24 19.97 -5.93
N CYS A 120 -11.70 18.87 -5.32
CA CYS A 120 -12.98 18.23 -5.66
C CYS A 120 -13.68 17.73 -4.42
N ASP A 121 -15.01 17.72 -4.45
CA ASP A 121 -15.80 17.07 -3.41
C ASP A 121 -15.48 15.58 -3.33
N LEU A 122 -15.22 15.10 -2.11
CA LEU A 122 -14.93 13.69 -1.88
C LEU A 122 -16.23 12.90 -1.73
N PRO A 123 -16.37 11.75 -2.41
CA PRO A 123 -17.55 10.89 -2.31
C PRO A 123 -17.60 10.04 -1.02
N PHE A 124 -16.77 10.37 -0.03
CA PHE A 124 -16.68 9.66 1.24
C PHE A 124 -16.52 10.64 2.40
N ASP A 125 -17.04 10.26 3.56
CA ASP A 125 -16.97 11.02 4.79
C ASP A 125 -15.84 10.51 5.71
N ARG A 126 -15.65 11.22 6.82
CA ARG A 126 -14.68 10.85 7.86
C ARG A 126 -14.89 9.43 8.39
N ARG A 127 -16.16 9.05 8.58
CA ARG A 127 -16.54 7.74 9.12
C ARG A 127 -16.11 6.61 8.19
N ARG A 128 -16.33 6.76 6.87
CA ARG A 128 -15.90 5.77 5.87
C ARG A 128 -14.39 5.69 5.76
N ALA A 129 -13.68 6.83 5.81
CA ALA A 129 -12.22 6.82 5.84
C ALA A 129 -11.68 6.10 7.08
N ALA A 130 -12.23 6.37 8.25
CA ALA A 130 -11.88 5.70 9.49
C ALA A 130 -12.14 4.19 9.43
N ALA A 131 -13.29 3.77 8.91
CA ALA A 131 -13.61 2.35 8.75
C ALA A 131 -12.67 1.64 7.76
N ALA A 132 -12.23 2.34 6.70
CA ALA A 132 -11.39 1.77 5.67
C ALA A 132 -9.92 1.63 6.08
N PHE A 133 -9.37 2.61 6.81
CA PHE A 133 -7.91 2.72 7.01
C PHE A 133 -7.44 2.62 8.46
N SER A 134 -8.35 2.59 9.45
CA SER A 134 -7.93 2.44 10.84
C SER A 134 -7.30 1.07 11.07
N GLY A 135 -6.15 1.03 11.74
CA GLY A 135 -5.36 -0.18 11.93
C GLY A 135 -4.63 -0.68 10.68
N ALA A 136 -4.46 0.16 9.66
CA ALA A 136 -3.61 -0.16 8.51
C ALA A 136 -2.14 -0.29 8.95
N GLU A 137 -1.42 -1.24 8.37
CA GLU A 137 0.02 -1.39 8.59
C GLU A 137 0.77 -0.26 7.87
N GLU A 138 0.35 0.06 6.65
CA GLU A 138 0.97 1.11 5.86
C GLU A 138 -0.09 1.90 5.09
N LEU A 139 -0.01 3.21 5.16
CA LEU A 139 -0.89 4.10 4.41
C LEU A 139 -0.05 5.20 3.75
N HIS A 140 -0.06 5.23 2.43
CA HIS A 140 0.52 6.30 1.64
C HIS A 140 -0.58 7.18 1.08
N VAL A 141 -0.65 8.45 1.51
CA VAL A 141 -1.62 9.43 1.02
C VAL A 141 -0.91 10.36 0.03
N ARG A 142 -1.25 10.24 -1.25
CA ARG A 142 -0.81 11.16 -2.31
C ARG A 142 -1.82 12.28 -2.46
N VAL A 143 -1.44 13.48 -2.06
CA VAL A 143 -2.26 14.69 -2.15
C VAL A 143 -2.02 15.36 -3.49
N VAL A 144 -3.07 15.52 -4.30
CA VAL A 144 -3.00 16.12 -5.63
C VAL A 144 -3.98 17.29 -5.77
N ARG A 145 -3.62 18.25 -6.61
CA ARG A 145 -4.47 19.39 -7.00
C ARG A 145 -4.26 19.70 -8.48
N THR A 146 -5.29 20.19 -9.17
CA THR A 146 -5.17 20.63 -10.58
C THR A 146 -4.66 22.07 -10.71
N ALA A 147 -5.04 22.97 -9.78
CA ALA A 147 -4.64 24.38 -9.79
C ALA A 147 -3.65 24.72 -8.66
N PHE A 148 -2.65 25.55 -8.97
CA PHE A 148 -1.71 26.10 -7.99
C PHE A 148 -2.44 27.08 -7.05
N LEU A 149 -2.38 26.87 -5.73
CA LEU A 149 -3.00 27.72 -4.67
C LEU A 149 -4.54 27.77 -4.60
N GLY A 150 -5.26 26.95 -5.39
CA GLY A 150 -6.74 27.04 -5.47
C GLY A 150 -7.54 26.22 -4.44
N ALA A 151 -6.89 25.36 -3.65
CA ALA A 151 -7.59 24.44 -2.74
C ALA A 151 -6.90 24.35 -1.38
N GLY A 152 -7.69 24.46 -0.32
CA GLY A 152 -7.26 24.37 1.07
C GLY A 152 -7.09 22.94 1.57
N LYS A 153 -6.90 22.80 2.89
CA LYS A 153 -6.69 21.52 3.58
C LYS A 153 -7.97 20.74 3.89
N ASP A 154 -9.14 21.24 3.51
CA ASP A 154 -10.44 20.76 4.00
C ASP A 154 -10.67 19.27 3.72
N ASN A 155 -10.26 18.80 2.54
CA ASN A 155 -10.37 17.39 2.16
C ASN A 155 -9.48 16.46 2.98
N LEU A 156 -8.32 16.93 3.48
CA LEU A 156 -7.51 16.15 4.42
C LEU A 156 -8.23 15.98 5.77
N GLY A 157 -9.17 16.87 6.07
CA GLY A 157 -10.07 16.75 7.21
C GLY A 157 -10.90 15.46 7.19
N THR A 158 -11.09 14.82 6.03
CA THR A 158 -11.77 13.51 5.96
C THR A 158 -10.97 12.38 6.62
N LEU A 159 -9.66 12.55 6.81
CA LEU A 159 -8.80 11.53 7.43
C LEU A 159 -8.62 11.72 8.94
N GLU A 160 -9.20 12.78 9.52
CA GLU A 160 -9.04 13.13 10.95
C GLU A 160 -9.52 12.07 11.93
N ASP A 161 -10.38 11.14 11.52
CA ASP A 161 -10.91 10.06 12.38
C ASP A 161 -10.18 8.72 12.20
N VAL A 162 -9.23 8.63 11.27
CA VAL A 162 -8.42 7.43 11.05
C VAL A 162 -7.42 7.28 12.20
N ARG A 163 -7.31 6.09 12.80
CA ARG A 163 -6.40 5.83 13.94
C ARG A 163 -5.64 4.52 13.79
N GLY A 164 -4.52 4.37 14.50
CA GLY A 164 -3.76 3.13 14.59
C GLY A 164 -3.01 2.73 13.32
N VAL A 165 -2.70 3.69 12.45
CA VAL A 165 -1.85 3.43 11.26
C VAL A 165 -0.40 3.26 11.73
N GLN A 166 0.29 2.18 11.34
CA GLN A 166 1.66 1.95 11.83
C GLN A 166 2.70 2.76 11.05
N ARG A 167 2.60 2.78 9.72
CA ARG A 167 3.48 3.56 8.83
C ARG A 167 2.64 4.48 7.97
N LEU A 168 2.85 5.78 8.09
CA LEU A 168 2.11 6.79 7.35
C LEU A 168 3.06 7.70 6.57
N THR A 169 2.74 7.91 5.30
CA THR A 169 3.44 8.89 4.45
C THR A 169 2.39 9.74 3.75
N ILE A 170 2.43 11.05 3.96
CA ILE A 170 1.59 12.02 3.26
C ILE A 170 2.51 12.85 2.38
N ALA A 171 2.29 12.83 1.07
CA ALA A 171 3.17 13.49 0.10
C ALA A 171 2.37 14.13 -1.04
N GLY A 172 3.00 15.05 -1.77
CA GLY A 172 2.41 15.71 -2.94
C GLY A 172 2.21 17.20 -2.72
N SER A 173 1.02 17.71 -3.03
CA SER A 173 0.69 19.14 -2.95
C SER A 173 0.37 19.58 -1.52
N THR A 174 1.34 19.44 -0.60
CA THR A 174 1.20 19.78 0.84
C THR A 174 1.70 21.18 1.20
N THR A 175 2.18 21.95 0.22
CA THR A 175 2.75 23.28 0.43
C THR A 175 1.74 24.25 1.04
N GLY A 176 2.08 24.87 2.18
CA GLY A 176 1.27 25.88 2.87
C GLY A 176 0.38 25.35 4.01
N PHE A 177 0.43 24.06 4.32
CA PHE A 177 -0.26 23.47 5.48
C PHE A 177 0.52 22.27 6.05
N GLU A 178 1.85 22.33 5.99
CA GLU A 178 2.79 21.30 6.45
C GLU A 178 2.56 20.97 7.94
N SER A 179 2.38 21.99 8.77
CA SER A 179 2.08 21.82 10.20
C SER A 179 0.79 21.01 10.44
N TYR A 180 -0.20 21.16 9.55
CA TYR A 180 -1.44 20.39 9.61
C TYR A 180 -1.21 18.94 9.16
N VAL A 181 -0.39 18.71 8.14
CA VAL A 181 0.01 17.37 7.70
C VAL A 181 0.75 16.63 8.82
N ASP A 182 1.68 17.28 9.50
CA ASP A 182 2.42 16.70 10.61
C ASP A 182 1.51 16.36 11.80
N TRP A 183 0.59 17.28 12.14
CA TRP A 183 -0.42 17.03 13.16
C TRP A 183 -1.32 15.85 12.77
N LEU A 184 -1.83 15.83 11.55
CA LEU A 184 -2.68 14.75 11.04
C LEU A 184 -1.93 13.42 11.03
N ALA A 185 -0.65 13.43 10.66
CA ALA A 185 0.17 12.22 10.64
C ALA A 185 0.36 11.64 12.03
N ARG A 186 0.61 12.49 13.04
CA ARG A 186 0.67 12.06 14.45
C ARG A 186 -0.69 11.56 14.94
N LEU A 187 -1.76 12.24 14.54
CA LEU A 187 -3.11 11.88 14.93
C LEU A 187 -3.50 10.50 14.37
N MET A 188 -3.19 10.21 13.11
CA MET A 188 -3.51 8.94 12.47
C MET A 188 -2.68 7.76 13.00
N GLN A 189 -1.46 8.02 13.45
CA GLN A 189 -0.59 7.02 14.09
C GLN A 189 -0.92 6.79 15.57
N SER A 190 -1.76 7.64 16.18
CA SER A 190 -2.17 7.45 17.57
C SER A 190 -3.03 6.17 17.75
N PRO A 191 -3.03 5.56 18.95
CA PRO A 191 -3.79 4.33 19.21
C PRO A 191 -5.29 4.48 18.92
N SER A 192 -5.93 3.36 18.55
CA SER A 192 -7.38 3.29 18.33
C SER A 192 -8.15 3.75 19.58
N GLY A 193 -9.14 4.61 19.40
CA GLY A 193 -9.95 5.18 20.51
C GLY A 193 -9.43 6.51 21.07
N THR A 194 -8.27 7.00 20.61
CA THR A 194 -7.77 8.34 20.98
C THR A 194 -8.64 9.43 20.36
N LYS A 195 -9.26 10.27 21.20
CA LYS A 195 -10.00 11.47 20.74
C LYS A 195 -9.08 12.40 19.95
N ALA A 196 -9.64 13.12 18.97
CA ALA A 196 -8.90 14.09 18.19
C ALA A 196 -8.19 15.10 19.12
N LEU A 197 -6.86 15.10 19.10
CA LEU A 197 -6.07 16.12 19.78
C LEU A 197 -6.34 17.46 19.09
N PRO A 198 -6.53 18.57 19.83
CA PRO A 198 -6.64 19.88 19.20
C PRO A 198 -5.41 20.12 18.33
N LEU A 199 -5.60 20.71 17.15
CA LEU A 199 -4.47 21.26 16.39
C LEU A 199 -3.81 22.29 17.30
N ALA A 200 -2.56 22.05 17.71
CA ALA A 200 -1.82 23.04 18.46
C ALA A 200 -1.82 24.34 17.64
N PRO A 201 -2.10 25.51 18.25
CA PRO A 201 -2.06 26.75 17.51
C PRO A 201 -0.67 26.88 16.92
N VAL A 202 -0.61 26.98 15.59
CA VAL A 202 0.59 27.37 14.87
C VAL A 202 1.00 28.69 15.50
N GLY A 203 2.17 28.72 16.15
CA GLY A 203 2.75 29.98 16.57
C GLY A 203 2.81 30.87 15.34
N ASP A 204 2.23 32.06 15.45
CA ASP A 204 2.18 33.08 14.41
C ASP A 204 3.58 33.26 13.77
N ASP A 205 3.81 32.63 12.62
CA ASP A 205 4.89 33.00 11.69
C ASP A 205 4.56 34.31 10.94
N THR A 206 3.71 35.15 11.53
CA THR A 206 3.49 36.55 11.13
C THR A 206 4.45 37.51 11.82
N ALA A 207 5.26 37.07 12.79
CA ALA A 207 6.24 37.93 13.47
C ALA A 207 7.47 38.30 12.61
N ALA A 208 7.72 37.63 11.48
CA ALA A 208 8.88 37.90 10.63
C ALA A 208 8.71 39.04 9.62
N GLN A 209 7.49 39.61 9.45
CA GLN A 209 7.27 40.72 8.50
C GLN A 209 7.13 42.11 9.15
N ALA A 210 7.18 42.23 10.48
CA ALA A 210 7.01 43.52 11.16
C ALA A 210 8.30 44.22 11.64
N ILE A 211 9.49 43.61 11.44
CA ILE A 211 10.77 44.18 11.96
C ILE A 211 11.60 44.87 10.85
N ALA A 212 11.13 44.90 9.60
CA ALA A 212 11.85 45.55 8.48
C ALA A 212 11.34 46.96 8.11
N MET A 213 10.64 47.66 9.01
CA MET A 213 10.11 49.02 8.75
C MET A 213 10.22 49.97 9.96
N THR A 214 11.35 49.92 10.68
CA THR A 214 11.77 50.98 11.60
C THR A 214 13.27 51.19 11.48
#